data_AF-A0A0G4GNQ2-F1
#
_entry.id   AF-A0A0G4GNQ2-F1
#
_cell.length_a   1.000
_cell.length_b   1.000
_cell.length_c   1.000
_cell.angle_alpha   90.00
_cell.angle_beta   90.00
_cell.angle_gamma   90.00
#
_symmetry.space_group_name_H-M   'P 1'
#
loop_
_entity.id
_entity.type
_entity.pdbx_description
1 polymer ?
#
loop_
_entity_poly.entity_id
_entity_poly.type
_entity_poly.pdbx_seq_one_letter_code
_entity_poly.pdbx_strand_id
1 'polypeptide(L)'
;MSKFAELHSTTSTTIEDVNNLSEQVVAQFYNVRETTLKDIELEFKLEATGRDKTLIKTLHIDYPNEISRDKKSATIRIPSLLKAEYRILLIELEVPEESFSTDKSTRILSVSGNYSDMRGPKLLSLTRIVEA
;
A
#
# COMPACT_ATOMS: atom_id res chain seq x y z
N MET A 1 -18.27 12.92 -7.64
CA MET A 1 -17.26 13.07 -6.56
C MET A 1 -16.25 14.13 -6.99
N SER A 2 -15.59 14.80 -6.04
CA SER A 2 -14.64 15.89 -6.36
C SER A 2 -13.35 15.32 -6.93
N LYS A 3 -13.02 15.68 -8.18
CA LYS A 3 -11.76 15.27 -8.84
C LYS A 3 -10.51 15.64 -8.05
N PHE A 4 -10.56 16.73 -7.27
CA PHE A 4 -9.44 17.16 -6.42
C PHE A 4 -9.23 16.19 -5.25
N ALA A 5 -10.31 15.76 -4.60
CA ALA A 5 -10.21 14.87 -3.45
C ALA A 5 -9.71 13.47 -3.84
N GLU A 6 -10.13 12.97 -5.00
CA GLU A 6 -9.63 11.73 -5.60
C GLU A 6 -8.14 11.84 -5.94
N LEU A 7 -7.72 12.93 -6.60
CA LEU A 7 -6.33 13.13 -7.01
C LEU A 7 -5.36 13.25 -5.81
N HIS A 8 -5.83 13.84 -4.71
CA HIS A 8 -5.02 14.06 -3.51
C HIS A 8 -5.27 13.03 -2.41
N SER A 9 -6.08 12.00 -2.68
CA SER A 9 -6.43 10.96 -1.71
C SER A 9 -6.95 11.51 -0.37
N THR A 10 -7.68 12.63 -0.43
CA THR A 10 -8.28 13.29 0.74
C THR A 10 -9.78 12.99 0.78
N THR A 11 -10.39 12.98 1.96
CA THR A 11 -11.84 12.83 2.08
C THR A 11 -12.59 14.03 1.50
N SER A 12 -13.66 13.75 0.75
CA SER A 12 -14.61 14.75 0.27
C SER A 12 -15.92 14.61 1.03
N THR A 13 -16.53 15.72 1.44
CA THR A 13 -17.88 15.72 2.03
C THR A 13 -18.67 16.87 1.44
N THR A 14 -19.90 16.57 1.03
CA THR A 14 -20.88 17.55 0.59
C THR A 14 -21.75 17.92 1.78
N ILE A 15 -21.91 19.21 2.04
CA ILE A 15 -22.73 19.71 3.14
C ILE A 15 -24.02 20.25 2.52
N GLU A 16 -25.10 19.52 2.72
CA GLU A 16 -26.40 19.81 2.09
C GLU A 16 -27.20 20.91 2.83
N ASP A 17 -26.89 21.16 4.11
CA ASP A 17 -27.53 22.20 4.94
C ASP A 17 -26.48 22.93 5.80
N VAL A 18 -26.43 24.26 5.65
CA VAL A 18 -25.52 25.16 6.37
C VAL A 18 -25.78 25.15 7.89
N ASN A 19 -27.00 24.83 8.33
CA ASN A 19 -27.31 24.76 9.77
C ASN A 19 -26.61 23.58 10.47
N ASN A 20 -26.26 22.53 9.72
CA ASN A 20 -25.54 21.35 10.22
C ASN A 20 -24.04 21.40 9.89
N LEU A 21 -23.56 22.54 9.37
CA LEU A 21 -22.18 22.76 8.97
C LEU A 21 -21.21 22.46 10.12
N SER A 22 -21.51 22.94 11.33
CA SER A 22 -20.66 22.74 12.51
C SER A 22 -20.47 21.27 12.84
N GLU A 23 -21.54 20.48 12.90
CA GLU A 23 -21.47 19.05 13.23
C GLU A 23 -20.79 18.23 12.13
N GLN A 24 -21.10 18.49 10.86
CA GLN A 24 -20.53 17.75 9.73
C GLN A 24 -19.05 18.07 9.50
N VAL A 25 -18.65 19.33 9.69
CA VAL A 25 -17.24 19.75 9.63
C VAL A 25 -16.47 19.17 10.82
N VAL A 26 -17.04 19.22 12.02
CA VAL A 26 -16.41 18.65 13.23
C VAL A 26 -16.22 17.14 13.09
N ALA A 27 -17.18 16.40 12.54
CA ALA A 27 -17.04 14.97 12.28
C ALA A 27 -15.86 14.65 11.33
N GLN A 28 -15.66 15.44 10.28
CA GLN A 28 -14.49 15.30 9.40
C GLN A 28 -13.17 15.60 10.14
N PHE A 29 -13.14 16.61 11.01
CA PHE A 29 -11.96 16.87 11.85
C PHE A 29 -11.68 15.76 12.86
N TYR A 30 -12.71 15.12 13.43
CA TYR A 30 -12.54 13.95 14.29
C TYR A 30 -11.97 12.76 13.50
N ASN A 31 -12.44 12.52 12.28
CA ASN A 31 -11.87 11.47 11.41
C ASN A 31 -10.38 11.75 11.10
N VAL A 32 -9.99 13.01 10.89
CA VAL A 32 -8.55 13.38 10.73
C VAL A 32 -7.76 13.14 12.02
N ARG A 33 -8.36 13.33 13.21
CA ARG A 33 -7.74 13.00 14.51
C ARG A 33 -7.58 11.51 14.74
N GLU A 34 -8.39 10.68 14.09
CA GLU A 34 -8.30 9.22 14.14
C GLU A 34 -7.38 8.61 13.07
N THR A 35 -6.82 9.47 12.20
CA THR A 35 -5.79 9.03 11.24
C THR A 35 -4.57 8.54 12.00
N THR A 36 -4.28 7.25 11.88
CA THR A 36 -3.25 6.57 12.68
C THR A 36 -1.94 6.42 11.92
N LEU A 37 -2.01 6.32 10.59
CA LEU A 37 -0.84 6.15 9.71
C LEU A 37 -0.91 7.13 8.54
N LYS A 38 0.18 7.83 8.27
CA LYS A 38 0.36 8.81 7.19
C LYS A 38 1.64 8.50 6.41
N ASP A 39 1.80 9.15 5.25
CA ASP A 39 3.01 9.08 4.42
C ASP A 39 3.47 7.63 4.15
N ILE A 40 2.51 6.73 3.90
CA ILE A 40 2.77 5.30 3.79
C ILE A 40 3.33 5.02 2.39
N GLU A 41 4.61 4.69 2.32
CA GLU A 41 5.27 4.26 1.10
C GLU A 41 5.80 2.84 1.31
N LEU A 42 5.32 1.90 0.51
CA LEU A 42 5.76 0.51 0.52
C LEU A 42 6.59 0.21 -0.72
N GLU A 43 7.72 -0.44 -0.53
CA GLU A 43 8.60 -0.98 -1.55
C GLU A 43 8.58 -2.51 -1.47
N PHE A 44 8.26 -3.13 -2.60
CA PHE A 44 8.23 -4.57 -2.80
C PHE A 44 9.47 -4.93 -3.62
N LYS A 45 10.23 -5.93 -3.17
CA LYS A 45 11.42 -6.42 -3.86
C LYS A 45 11.36 -7.93 -3.99
N LEU A 46 11.62 -8.43 -5.18
CA LEU A 46 11.81 -9.86 -5.38
C LEU A 46 13.21 -10.24 -4.91
N GLU A 47 13.29 -11.16 -3.96
CA GLU A 47 14.57 -11.68 -3.48
C GLU A 47 15.10 -12.63 -4.56
N ALA A 48 16.13 -12.17 -5.28
CA ALA A 48 16.75 -12.95 -6.35
C ALA A 48 17.55 -14.11 -5.73
N THR A 49 16.97 -15.30 -5.63
CA THR A 49 17.82 -16.48 -5.71
C THR A 49 18.34 -16.55 -7.14
N GLY A 50 19.62 -16.87 -7.36
CA GLY A 50 20.26 -16.80 -8.68
C GLY A 50 19.65 -17.69 -9.79
N ARG A 51 18.53 -18.38 -9.52
CA ARG A 51 17.75 -19.20 -10.45
C ARG A 51 16.32 -18.69 -10.68
N ASP A 52 15.85 -17.68 -9.95
CA ASP A 52 14.47 -17.20 -10.03
C ASP A 52 14.32 -16.06 -11.04
N LYS A 53 13.76 -16.39 -12.21
CA LYS A 53 13.32 -15.38 -13.19
C LYS A 53 11.93 -14.81 -12.84
N THR A 54 11.48 -14.94 -11.60
CA THR A 54 10.20 -14.38 -11.13
C THR A 54 10.16 -12.87 -11.35
N LEU A 55 9.02 -12.35 -11.82
CA LEU A 55 8.80 -10.92 -12.08
C LEU A 55 7.50 -10.44 -11.44
N ILE A 56 7.45 -9.16 -11.08
CA ILE A 56 6.20 -8.48 -10.71
C ILE A 56 5.46 -8.16 -12.01
N LYS A 57 4.32 -8.80 -12.22
CA LYS A 57 3.54 -8.66 -13.45
C LYS A 57 2.62 -7.45 -13.38
N THR A 58 1.83 -7.37 -12.31
CA THR A 58 0.79 -6.34 -12.13
C THR A 58 0.60 -6.02 -10.65
N LEU A 59 0.31 -4.75 -10.36
CA LEU A 59 -0.24 -4.29 -9.09
C LEU A 59 -1.72 -3.95 -9.28
N HIS A 60 -2.60 -4.65 -8.59
CA HIS A 60 -4.04 -4.42 -8.66
C HIS A 60 -4.44 -3.40 -7.58
N ILE A 61 -4.02 -2.16 -7.79
CA ILE A 61 -4.07 -1.08 -6.79
C ILE A 61 -4.50 0.22 -7.46
N ASP A 62 -5.48 0.91 -6.86
CA ASP A 62 -6.02 2.18 -7.37
C ASP A 62 -5.22 3.42 -6.93
N TYR A 63 -4.16 3.21 -6.15
CA TYR A 63 -3.27 4.25 -5.63
C TYR A 63 -2.03 4.43 -6.51
N PRO A 64 -1.33 5.58 -6.41
CA PRO A 64 -0.07 5.77 -7.12
C PRO A 64 0.91 4.62 -6.85
N ASN A 65 1.31 3.96 -7.92
CA ASN A 65 2.22 2.84 -7.88
C ASN A 65 3.15 2.86 -9.10
N GLU A 66 4.32 2.26 -8.94
CA GLU A 66 5.32 2.15 -10.00
C GLU A 66 5.98 0.78 -9.92
N ILE A 67 6.02 0.06 -11.03
CA ILE A 67 6.79 -1.18 -11.18
C ILE A 67 8.10 -0.80 -11.87
N SER A 68 9.22 -1.28 -11.34
CA SER A 68 10.54 -1.02 -11.92
C SER A 68 10.65 -1.59 -13.35
N ARG A 69 11.56 -1.04 -14.15
CA ARG A 69 11.75 -1.49 -15.54
C ARG A 69 12.16 -2.95 -15.66
N ASP A 70 12.95 -3.44 -14.69
CA ASP A 70 13.37 -4.84 -14.62
C ASP A 70 12.30 -5.75 -13.98
N LYS A 71 11.17 -5.17 -13.53
CA LYS A 71 10.07 -5.84 -12.84
C LYS A 71 10.49 -6.62 -11.59
N LYS A 72 11.64 -6.27 -11.00
CA LYS A 72 12.15 -6.89 -9.76
C LYS A 72 11.74 -6.12 -8.51
N SER A 73 11.25 -4.90 -8.65
CA SER A 73 10.69 -4.14 -7.54
C SER A 73 9.46 -3.34 -7.94
N ALA A 74 8.68 -2.94 -6.95
CA ALA A 74 7.57 -2.03 -7.13
C ALA A 74 7.37 -1.15 -5.90
N THR A 75 6.95 0.09 -6.11
CA THR A 75 6.66 1.04 -5.03
C THR A 75 5.20 1.42 -5.08
N ILE A 76 4.55 1.50 -3.92
CA ILE A 76 3.15 1.90 -3.76
C ILE A 76 3.08 2.99 -2.69
N ARG A 77 2.34 4.06 -2.97
CA ARG A 77 2.01 5.10 -1.99
C ARG A 77 0.57 4.96 -1.56
N ILE A 78 0.36 4.58 -0.31
CA ILE A 78 -0.97 4.37 0.25
C ILE A 78 -1.44 5.69 0.88
N PRO A 79 -2.70 6.08 0.66
CA PRO A 79 -3.33 7.17 1.40
C PRO A 79 -3.25 6.96 2.91
N SER A 80 -3.47 8.04 3.66
CA SER A 80 -3.49 7.97 5.12
C SER A 80 -4.60 7.04 5.61
N LEU A 81 -4.29 6.18 6.58
CA LEU A 81 -5.23 5.19 7.12
C LEU A 81 -5.85 5.66 8.43
N LEU A 82 -7.16 5.50 8.54
CA LEU A 82 -7.89 5.68 9.80
C LEU A 82 -7.71 4.47 10.73
N LYS A 83 -7.90 4.67 12.04
CA LYS A 83 -7.64 3.66 13.09
C LYS A 83 -8.35 2.31 12.88
N ALA A 84 -9.50 2.29 12.22
CA ALA A 84 -10.31 1.09 11.96
C ALA A 84 -10.22 0.59 10.50
N GLU A 85 -9.32 1.15 9.71
CA GLU A 85 -9.24 0.90 8.27
C GLU A 85 -8.21 -0.18 7.96
N TYR A 86 -8.63 -1.20 7.23
CA TYR A 86 -7.75 -2.22 6.65
C TYR A 86 -7.81 -2.15 5.13
N ARG A 87 -6.65 -2.28 4.50
CA ARG A 87 -6.49 -2.30 3.04
C ARG A 87 -5.84 -3.60 2.62
N ILE A 88 -6.36 -4.17 1.53
CA ILE A 88 -5.83 -5.39 0.92
C ILE A 88 -5.10 -4.96 -0.35
N LEU A 89 -3.85 -5.37 -0.49
CA LEU A 89 -3.05 -5.15 -1.69
C LEU A 89 -2.90 -6.49 -2.41
N LEU A 90 -3.24 -6.51 -3.70
CA LEU A 90 -3.08 -7.69 -4.54
C LEU A 90 -1.95 -7.47 -5.54
N ILE A 91 -0.99 -8.39 -5.52
CA ILE A 91 0.21 -8.36 -6.36
C ILE A 91 0.23 -9.64 -7.18
N GLU A 92 0.31 -9.50 -8.50
CA GLU A 92 0.42 -10.62 -9.43
C GLU A 92 1.89 -10.83 -9.78
N LEU A 93 2.37 -12.06 -9.58
CA LEU A 93 3.74 -12.47 -9.90
C LEU A 93 3.73 -13.41 -11.10
N GLU A 94 4.69 -13.22 -12.00
CA GLU A 94 5.01 -14.15 -13.07
C GLU A 94 6.14 -15.06 -12.59
N VAL A 95 5.83 -16.33 -12.30
CA VAL A 95 6.81 -17.32 -11.83
C VAL A 95 7.05 -18.35 -12.93
N PRO A 96 8.29 -18.53 -13.41
CA PRO A 96 8.61 -19.54 -14.42
C PRO A 96 8.45 -20.96 -13.86
N GLU A 97 7.93 -21.88 -14.69
CA GLU A 97 7.75 -23.29 -14.30
C GLU A 97 9.07 -23.99 -13.92
N GLU A 98 10.18 -23.60 -14.54
CA GLU A 98 11.53 -24.12 -14.25
C GLU A 98 12.05 -23.76 -12.84
N SER A 99 11.43 -22.80 -12.16
CA SER A 99 11.85 -22.30 -10.85
C SER A 99 11.25 -23.09 -9.67
N PHE A 100 10.31 -24.01 -9.91
CA PHE A 100 9.71 -24.85 -8.86
C PHE A 100 10.53 -26.12 -8.61
N SER A 101 11.49 -26.04 -7.69
CA SER A 101 11.93 -27.21 -6.93
C SER A 101 10.99 -27.37 -5.73
N THR A 102 10.07 -28.33 -5.78
CA THR A 102 9.01 -28.60 -4.79
C THR A 102 9.47 -28.88 -3.35
N ASP A 103 10.77 -28.92 -3.08
CA ASP A 103 11.32 -29.32 -1.78
C ASP A 103 11.82 -28.17 -0.87
N LYS A 104 11.76 -26.90 -1.28
CA LYS A 104 12.27 -25.78 -0.45
C LYS A 104 11.39 -24.54 -0.47
N SER A 105 10.98 -24.10 0.72
CA SER A 105 10.38 -22.78 0.94
C SER A 105 11.35 -21.70 0.48
N THR A 106 11.04 -21.06 -0.64
CA THR A 106 11.90 -20.03 -1.24
C THR A 106 11.30 -18.66 -0.94
N ARG A 107 12.11 -17.76 -0.42
CA ARG A 107 11.70 -16.37 -0.17
C ARG A 107 11.63 -15.66 -1.53
N ILE A 108 10.42 -15.37 -1.99
CA ILE A 108 10.22 -14.80 -3.34
C ILE A 108 10.02 -13.28 -3.27
N LEU A 109 9.46 -12.74 -2.18
CA LEU A 109 9.07 -11.33 -2.08
C LEU A 109 9.35 -10.74 -0.69
N SER A 110 10.13 -9.67 -0.63
CA SER A 110 10.30 -8.83 0.55
C SER A 110 9.49 -7.53 0.42
N VAL A 111 8.99 -7.04 1.55
CA VAL A 111 8.25 -5.78 1.62
C VAL A 111 8.91 -4.91 2.68
N SER A 112 9.29 -3.71 2.30
CA SER A 112 9.76 -2.67 3.20
C SER A 112 8.95 -1.41 2.99
N GLY A 113 9.01 -0.47 3.90
CA GLY A 113 8.30 0.79 3.72
C GLY A 113 8.51 1.76 4.84
N ASN A 114 8.09 3.00 4.61
CA ASN A 114 8.07 4.05 5.61
C ASN A 114 6.63 4.46 5.86
N TYR A 115 6.33 4.85 7.08
CA TYR A 115 5.07 5.48 7.45
C TYR A 115 5.30 6.43 8.62
N SER A 116 4.38 7.35 8.84
CA SER A 116 4.36 8.24 10.00
C SER A 116 3.17 7.90 10.88
N ASP A 117 3.37 7.76 12.19
CA ASP A 117 2.29 7.68 13.17
C ASP A 117 2.28 8.95 14.05
N MET A 118 1.38 9.00 15.04
CA MET A 118 1.30 10.12 16.00
C MET A 118 2.58 10.35 16.82
N ARG A 119 3.53 9.40 16.82
CA ARG A 119 4.83 9.47 17.49
C ARG A 119 5.98 9.80 16.52
N GLY A 120 5.68 10.00 15.23
CA GLY A 120 6.64 10.39 14.20
C GLY A 120 6.93 9.29 13.17
N PRO A 121 8.00 9.46 12.38
CA PRO A 121 8.36 8.52 11.31
C PRO A 121 8.73 7.14 11.85
N LYS A 122 8.35 6.10 11.10
CA LYS A 122 8.56 4.69 11.38
C LYS A 122 8.99 3.97 10.10
N LEU A 123 9.83 2.97 10.28
CA LEU A 123 10.20 2.02 9.24
C LEU A 123 9.41 0.73 9.46
N LEU A 124 8.77 0.25 8.40
CA LEU A 124 8.22 -1.09 8.29
C LEU A 124 9.21 -1.94 7.49
N SER A 125 9.57 -3.10 8.02
CA SER A 125 10.29 -4.11 7.25
C SER A 125 9.66 -5.46 7.55
N LEU A 126 9.05 -6.05 6.52
CA LEU A 126 8.34 -7.32 6.58
C LEU A 126 8.82 -8.19 5.41
N THR A 127 9.61 -9.20 5.73
CA THR A 127 9.95 -10.25 4.76
C THR A 127 8.93 -11.36 4.90
N ARG A 128 8.09 -11.57 3.86
CA ARG A 128 7.15 -12.69 3.84
C ARG A 128 7.74 -13.84 3.04
N ILE A 129 7.80 -15.02 3.67
CA ILE A 129 8.14 -16.26 2.98
C ILE A 129 6.87 -16.75 2.29
N VAL A 130 6.90 -16.93 0.97
CA VAL A 130 5.81 -17.59 0.24
C VAL A 130 6.20 -19.06 0.16
N GLU A 131 5.48 -19.90 0.89
CA GLU A 131 5.61 -21.35 0.80
C GLU A 131 4.80 -21.82 -0.41
N ALA A 132 5.47 -22.52 -1.32
CA ALA A 132 4.89 -23.15 -2.51
C ALA A 132 4.17 -24.45 -2.13
#